data_AF-A0A9E0BES1-F1
#
_entry.id   AF-A0A9E0BES1-F1
#
_cell.length_a   1.000
_cell.length_b   1.000
_cell.length_c   1.000
_cell.angle_alpha   90.00
_cell.angle_beta   90.00
_cell.angle_gamma   90.00
#
_symmetry.space_group_name_H-M   'P 1'
#
loop_
_entity.id
_entity.type
_entity.pdbx_description
1 polymer ?
#
loop_
_entity_poly.entity_id
_entity_poly.type
_entity_poly.pdbx_seq_one_letter_code
_entity_poly.pdbx_strand_id
1 'polypeptide(L)' 'PFGGAMFSPLHSNFLINTGEATAADLEGLGEAVRADVKAKTGIELEWEIKRIGRP' A
#
# COMPACT_ATOMS: atom_id res chain seq x y z
N PRO A 1 12.22 -0.91 -2.57
CA PRO A 1 11.92 -0.64 -1.14
C PRO A 1 10.88 -1.60 -0.53
N PHE A 2 9.91 -2.07 -1.32
CA PHE A 2 8.79 -2.89 -0.82
C PHE A 2 8.73 -4.28 -1.47
N GLY A 3 9.89 -4.94 -1.64
CA GLY A 3 9.96 -6.28 -2.25
C GLY A 3 9.19 -6.38 -3.59
N GLY A 4 8.27 -7.34 -3.64
CA GLY A 4 7.35 -7.57 -4.77
C GLY A 4 6.01 -6.82 -4.69
N ALA A 5 5.82 -5.89 -3.75
CA ALA A 5 4.59 -5.11 -3.65
C ALA A 5 4.59 -3.96 -4.66
N MET A 6 3.49 -3.79 -5.38
CA MET A 6 3.27 -2.65 -6.27
C MET A 6 1.80 -2.26 -6.37
N PHE A 7 1.54 -1.04 -6.81
CA PHE A 7 0.21 -0.67 -7.32
C PHE A 7 0.06 -1.11 -8.77
N SER A 8 -1.11 -1.61 -9.13
CA SER A 8 -1.41 -2.02 -10.50
C SER A 8 -1.24 -0.84 -11.47
N PRO A 9 -0.57 -1.03 -12.62
CA PRO A 9 -0.48 0.01 -13.65
C PRO A 9 -1.82 0.29 -14.33
N LEU A 10 -2.81 -0.60 -14.16
CA LEU A 10 -4.14 -0.46 -14.76
C LEU A 10 -5.11 0.32 -13.87
N HIS A 11 -4.98 0.21 -12.55
CA HIS A 11 -5.88 0.86 -11.60
C HIS A 11 -5.25 1.01 -10.21
N SER A 12 -5.16 2.23 -9.71
CA SER A 12 -4.42 2.58 -8.48
C SER A 12 -5.01 2.04 -7.16
N ASN A 13 -6.19 1.43 -7.18
CA ASN A 13 -6.78 0.82 -5.97
C ASN A 13 -6.35 -0.64 -5.76
N PHE A 14 -5.62 -1.23 -6.70
CA PHE A 14 -5.14 -2.61 -6.57
C PHE A 14 -3.68 -2.62 -6.14
N LEU A 15 -3.42 -3.07 -4.91
CA LEU A 15 -2.09 -3.54 -4.52
C LEU A 15 -1.91 -4.97 -5.03
N ILE A 16 -0.79 -5.21 -5.69
CA ILE A 16 -0.43 -6.48 -6.32
C ILE A 16 0.81 -7.03 -5.62
N ASN A 17 0.74 -8.31 -5.29
CA ASN A 17 1.91 -9.12 -4.98
C ASN A 17 2.44 -9.74 -6.29
N THR A 18 3.65 -9.39 -6.71
CA THR A 18 4.27 -9.93 -7.93
C THR A 18 4.85 -11.34 -7.78
N GLY A 19 4.72 -11.95 -6.60
CA GLY A 19 5.10 -13.34 -6.29
C GLY A 19 5.72 -13.47 -4.90
N GLU A 20 6.56 -12.51 -4.51
CA GLU A 20 7.41 -12.57 -3.31
C GLU A 20 7.09 -11.47 -2.28
N ALA A 21 6.01 -10.71 -2.46
CA ALA A 21 5.65 -9.65 -1.52
C ALA A 21 5.14 -10.24 -0.19
N THR A 22 5.69 -9.73 0.91
CA THR A 22 5.20 -10.03 2.26
C THR A 22 4.04 -9.10 2.65
N ALA A 23 3.35 -9.40 3.75
CA ALA A 23 2.37 -8.49 4.32
C ALA A 23 2.99 -7.13 4.68
N ALA A 24 4.20 -7.14 5.26
CA ALA A 24 4.94 -5.93 5.62
C ALA A 24 5.30 -5.07 4.39
N ASP A 25 5.60 -5.70 3.25
CA ASP A 25 5.86 -4.98 2.00
C ASP A 25 4.61 -4.25 1.48
N LEU A 26 3.46 -4.95 1.46
CA LEU A 26 2.19 -4.38 0.99
C LEU A 26 1.71 -3.25 1.92
N GLU A 27 1.78 -3.47 3.22
CA GLU A 27 1.42 -2.46 4.22
C GLU A 27 2.36 -1.26 4.16
N GLY A 28 3.67 -1.50 4.06
CA GLY A 28 4.67 -0.44 3.95
C GLY A 28 4.49 0.42 2.69
N LEU A 29 4.22 -0.21 1.54
CA LEU A 29 3.91 0.51 0.30
C LEU A 29 2.63 1.33 0.44
N GLY A 30 1.59 0.74 1.04
CA GLY A 30 0.32 1.43 1.27
C GLY A 30 0.48 2.66 2.17
N GLU A 31 1.17 2.53 3.31
CA GLU A 31 1.41 3.66 4.21
C GLU A 31 2.26 4.75 3.54
N ALA A 32 3.25 4.39 2.73
CA ALA A 32 4.04 5.35 1.97
C ALA A 32 3.18 6.16 0.99
N VAL A 33 2.26 5.50 0.27
CA VAL A 33 1.34 6.19 -0.65
C VAL A 33 0.31 7.03 0.09
N ARG A 34 -0.23 6.57 1.22
CA ARG A 34 -1.13 7.37 2.06
C ARG A 34 -0.45 8.66 2.53
N ALA A 35 0.80 8.57 3.01
CA ALA A 35 1.59 9.72 3.42
C ALA A 35 1.85 10.70 2.26
N ASP A 36 2.18 10.19 1.07
CA ASP A 36 2.42 11.01 -0.12
C ASP A 36 1.14 11.71 -0.61
N VAL A 37 0.00 11.02 -0.64
CA VAL A 37 -1.31 11.60 -0.98
C VAL A 37 -1.66 12.73 -0.02
N LYS A 38 -1.51 12.50 1.29
CA LYS A 38 -1.75 13.53 2.30
C LYS A 38 -0.85 14.73 2.10
N ALA A 39 0.45 14.52 1.88
CA ALA A 39 1.41 15.61 1.68
C ALA A 39 1.09 16.43 0.42
N LYS A 40 0.66 15.79 -0.67
CA LYS A 40 0.40 16.45 -1.95
C LYS A 40 -0.99 17.09 -2.05
N THR A 41 -1.98 16.53 -1.38
CA THR A 41 -3.39 16.90 -1.59
C THR A 41 -4.11 17.37 -0.34
N GLY A 42 -3.55 17.13 0.85
CA GLY A 42 -4.21 17.35 2.13
C GLY A 42 -5.26 16.29 2.50
N ILE A 43 -5.50 15.29 1.63
CA ILE A 43 -6.49 14.23 1.85
C ILE A 43 -5.86 13.09 2.65
N GLU A 44 -6.48 12.73 3.77
CA GLU A 44 -6.14 11.53 4.53
C GLU A 44 -6.91 10.33 3.96
N LEU A 45 -6.18 9.38 3.38
CA LEU A 45 -6.77 8.12 2.93
C LEU A 45 -6.89 7.16 4.11
N GLU A 46 -7.93 6.33 4.13
CA GLU A 46 -8.13 5.29 5.14
C GLU A 46 -8.09 3.90 4.49
N TRP A 47 -7.66 2.90 5.25
CA TRP A 47 -7.68 1.52 4.79
C TRP A 47 -9.11 0.99 4.72
N GLU A 48 -9.53 0.52 3.56
CA GLU A 48 -10.77 -0.24 3.40
C GLU A 48 -10.62 -1.66 3.95
N ILE A 49 -9.45 -2.27 3.73
CA ILE A 49 -9.17 -3.65 4.14
C ILE A 49 -8.82 -3.75 5.62
N LYS A 50 -9.21 -4.86 6.24
CA LYS A 50 -8.79 -5.21 7.60
C LYS A 50 -7.41 -5.85 7.57
N ARG A 51 -6.49 -5.30 8.34
CA ARG A 51 -5.18 -5.90 8.63
C ARG A 51 -5.29 -6.77 9.87
N ILE A 52 -4.82 -8.01 9.80
CA ILE A 52 -4.88 -9.00 10.88
C ILE A 52 -3.49 -9.58 11.11
N GLY A 53 -3.16 -9.86 12.37
CA GLY A 53 -1.84 -10.38 12.75
C GLY A 53 -1.18 -9.51 13.82
N ARG A 54 0.13 -9.66 13.97
CA ARG A 54 0.96 -8.83 14.83
C ARG A 54 1.97 -8.08 13.97
N PRO A 55 2.38 -6.87 14.38
CA PRO A 55 3.52 -6.19 13.77
C PRO A 55 4.78 -7.06 13.80
#